data_AF-A0A7C7ECD9-F1
#
_entry.id   AF-A0A7C7ECD9-F1
#
_cell.length_a   1.000
_cell.length_b   1.000
_cell.length_c   1.000
_cell.angle_alpha   90.00
_cell.angle_beta   90.00
_cell.angle_gamma   90.00
#
_symmetry.space_group_name_H-M   'P 1'
#
loop_
_entity.id
_entity.type
_entity.pdbx_description
1 polymer ?
#
loop_
_entity_poly.entity_id
_entity_poly.type
_entity_poly.pdbx_seq_one_letter_code
_entity_poly.pdbx_strand_id
1 'polypeptide(L)'
;MNNIDDVLIRTYKPVDIDYIIKRHREIYYKEYGFGSQFGDYVEKYVNEFNKKHDDTKENIWIAESKGKHVFLWTVDKLQTARHLYSKYGFKLRETKVNNSWGENIIEERWDLYI
;
A
#
# COMPACT_ATOMS: atom_id res chain seq x y z
N MET A 1 -7.02 11.86 15.23
CA MET A 1 -6.72 10.41 15.33
C MET A 1 -5.90 10.06 14.10
N ASN A 2 -4.61 9.75 14.27
CA ASN A 2 -3.77 9.27 13.17
C ASN A 2 -4.25 7.86 12.84
N ASN A 3 -4.91 7.70 11.70
CA ASN A 3 -5.43 6.40 11.32
C ASN A 3 -4.26 5.53 10.86
N ILE A 4 -4.00 4.45 11.59
CA ILE A 4 -2.92 3.48 11.29
C ILE A 4 -3.36 2.54 10.14
N ASP A 5 -4.60 2.66 9.66
CA ASP A 5 -5.21 1.83 8.61
C ASP A 5 -4.52 1.91 7.24
N ASP A 6 -3.70 2.93 6.98
CA ASP A 6 -3.03 3.11 5.68
C ASP A 6 -1.64 2.46 5.60
N VAL A 7 -1.15 1.83 6.69
CA VAL A 7 0.12 1.10 6.70
C VAL A 7 -0.10 -0.35 7.10
N LEU A 8 0.06 -1.26 6.14
CA LEU A 8 0.09 -2.70 6.40
C LEU A 8 1.51 -3.11 6.80
N ILE A 9 1.67 -3.61 8.02
CA ILE A 9 2.91 -4.29 8.43
C ILE A 9 2.72 -5.78 8.19
N ARG A 10 3.60 -6.37 7.38
CA ARG A 10 3.60 -7.81 7.11
C ARG A 10 4.99 -8.42 7.24
N THR A 11 5.03 -9.72 7.46
CA THR A 11 6.24 -10.53 7.32
C THR A 11 6.74 -10.44 5.87
N TYR A 12 8.05 -10.35 5.73
CA TYR A 12 8.77 -10.45 4.48
C TYR A 12 8.43 -11.74 3.70
N LYS A 13 8.54 -11.67 2.37
CA LYS A 13 8.45 -12.81 1.45
C LYS A 13 9.67 -12.83 0.54
N PRO A 14 10.09 -14.01 0.01
CA PRO A 14 11.23 -14.10 -0.93
C PRO A 14 11.19 -13.13 -2.13
N VAL A 15 10.00 -12.74 -2.58
CA VAL A 15 9.81 -11.74 -3.65
C VAL A 15 10.28 -10.33 -3.27
N ASP A 16 10.43 -10.02 -1.97
CA ASP A 16 10.84 -8.71 -1.48
C ASP A 16 12.37 -8.51 -1.46
N ILE A 17 13.18 -9.57 -1.68
CA ILE A 17 14.65 -9.51 -1.58
C ILE A 17 15.24 -8.41 -2.46
N ASP A 18 14.92 -8.45 -3.75
CA ASP A 18 15.46 -7.51 -4.72
C ASP A 18 15.06 -6.07 -4.39
N TYR A 19 13.83 -5.89 -3.88
CA TYR A 19 13.36 -4.60 -3.42
C TYR A 19 14.18 -4.10 -2.22
N ILE A 20 14.36 -4.94 -1.18
CA ILE A 20 15.13 -4.58 0.02
C ILE A 20 16.57 -4.15 -0.36
N ILE A 21 17.25 -4.96 -1.18
CA ILE A 21 18.63 -4.70 -1.60
C ILE A 21 18.70 -3.39 -2.39
N LYS A 22 17.80 -3.22 -3.37
CA LYS A 22 17.73 -2.01 -4.19
C LYS A 22 17.51 -0.76 -3.34
N ARG A 23 16.55 -0.80 -2.39
CA ARG A 23 16.26 0.35 -1.52
C ARG A 23 17.45 0.72 -0.64
N HIS A 24 18.17 -0.26 -0.10
CA HIS A 24 19.39 0.03 0.66
C HIS A 24 20.48 0.65 -0.21
N ARG A 25 20.74 0.10 -1.41
CA ARG A 25 21.70 0.68 -2.36
C ARG A 25 21.36 2.13 -2.70
N GLU A 26 20.12 2.40 -3.07
CA GLU A 26 19.69 3.74 -3.52
C GLU A 26 19.65 4.78 -2.39
N ILE A 27 18.98 4.46 -1.28
CA ILE A 27 18.77 5.42 -0.18
C ILE A 27 20.11 5.73 0.48
N TYR A 28 20.91 4.71 0.80
CA TYR A 28 22.15 4.93 1.54
C TYR A 28 23.23 5.58 0.69
N TYR A 29 23.28 5.29 -0.62
CA TYR A 29 24.14 6.05 -1.52
C TYR A 29 23.72 7.53 -1.54
N LYS A 30 22.41 7.80 -1.69
CA LYS A 30 21.89 9.16 -1.80
C LYS A 30 22.07 9.98 -0.51
N GLU A 31 21.82 9.39 0.65
CA GLU A 31 21.81 10.10 1.93
C GLU A 31 23.18 10.13 2.61
N TYR A 32 24.00 9.09 2.42
CA TYR A 32 25.26 8.90 3.15
C TYR A 32 26.47 8.66 2.25
N GLY A 33 26.29 8.59 0.93
CA GLY A 33 27.40 8.36 -0.02
C GLY A 33 27.96 6.93 0.01
N PHE A 34 27.21 5.96 0.55
CA PHE A 34 27.69 4.58 0.67
C PHE A 34 27.82 3.92 -0.70
N GLY A 35 29.03 3.48 -1.04
CA GLY A 35 29.36 2.87 -2.33
C GLY A 35 28.88 1.41 -2.48
N SER A 36 29.26 0.78 -3.60
CA SER A 36 28.81 -0.57 -3.98
C SER A 36 29.06 -1.64 -2.92
N GLN A 37 30.18 -1.55 -2.18
CA GLN A 37 30.53 -2.51 -1.12
C GLN A 37 29.43 -2.64 -0.04
N PHE A 38 28.73 -1.54 0.29
CA PHE A 38 27.60 -1.61 1.22
C PHE A 38 26.42 -2.36 0.61
N GLY A 39 26.13 -2.14 -0.67
CA GLY A 39 25.11 -2.89 -1.39
C GLY A 39 25.39 -4.39 -1.42
N ASP A 40 26.64 -4.78 -1.68
CA ASP A 40 27.07 -6.18 -1.72
C ASP A 40 27.02 -6.83 -0.33
N TYR A 41 27.36 -6.06 0.71
CA TYR A 41 27.16 -6.46 2.11
C TYR A 41 25.68 -6.76 2.38
N VAL A 42 24.77 -5.82 2.08
CA VAL A 42 23.33 -6.02 2.30
C VAL A 42 22.80 -7.21 1.51
N GLU A 43 23.16 -7.34 0.24
CA GLU A 43 22.77 -8.46 -0.61
C GLU A 43 23.20 -9.81 -0.03
N LYS A 44 24.43 -9.91 0.47
CA LYS A 44 24.91 -11.12 1.14
C LYS A 44 24.02 -11.49 2.33
N TYR A 45 23.80 -10.57 3.27
CA TYR A 45 23.09 -10.88 4.51
C TYR A 45 21.59 -11.13 4.30
N VAL A 46 20.93 -10.41 3.39
CA VAL A 46 19.52 -10.66 3.05
C VAL A 46 19.35 -12.04 2.41
N ASN A 47 20.26 -12.45 1.53
CA ASN A 47 20.24 -13.79 0.94
C ASN A 47 20.57 -14.89 1.96
N GLU A 48 21.51 -14.64 2.88
CA GLU A 48 21.81 -15.58 3.97
C GLU A 48 20.62 -15.74 4.91
N PHE A 49 19.96 -14.64 5.29
CA PHE A 49 18.71 -14.64 6.04
C PHE A 49 17.66 -15.49 5.32
N ASN A 50 17.40 -15.23 4.03
CA ASN A 50 16.39 -15.99 3.27
C ASN A 50 16.67 -17.51 3.22
N LYS A 51 17.93 -17.93 3.24
CA LYS A 51 18.33 -19.35 3.20
C LYS A 51 18.23 -20.04 4.55
N LYS A 52 18.49 -19.33 5.65
CA LYS A 52 18.61 -19.89 7.01
C LYS A 52 17.51 -19.41 7.96
N HIS A 53 16.50 -18.73 7.43
CA HIS A 53 15.47 -18.06 8.19
C HIS A 53 14.79 -19.02 9.18
N ASP A 54 14.84 -18.64 10.46
CA ASP A 54 14.11 -19.25 11.54
C ASP A 54 13.07 -18.23 12.05
N ASP A 55 11.80 -18.46 11.73
CA ASP A 55 10.68 -17.57 12.06
C ASP A 55 10.42 -17.42 13.57
N THR A 56 11.06 -18.25 14.40
CA THR A 56 11.01 -18.16 15.87
C THR A 56 12.09 -17.26 16.46
N LYS A 57 13.16 -16.95 15.70
CA LYS A 57 14.34 -16.21 16.20
C LYS A 57 14.53 -14.85 15.56
N GLU A 58 14.11 -14.68 14.33
CA GLU A 58 14.38 -13.48 13.54
C GLU A 58 13.24 -13.19 12.57
N ASN A 59 13.08 -11.93 12.17
CA ASN A 59 12.10 -11.55 11.16
C ASN A 59 12.53 -10.25 10.45
N ILE A 60 12.09 -10.10 9.20
CA ILE A 60 12.12 -8.84 8.45
C ILE A 60 10.67 -8.39 8.28
N TRP A 61 10.37 -7.17 8.74
CA TRP A 61 9.05 -6.57 8.56
C TRP A 61 9.05 -5.64 7.36
N ILE A 62 8.01 -5.75 6.54
CA ILE A 62 7.72 -4.85 5.42
C ILE A 62 6.55 -3.97 5.83
N ALA A 63 6.77 -2.66 5.83
CA ALA A 63 5.73 -1.66 5.99
C ALA A 63 5.29 -1.17 4.61
N GLU A 64 4.06 -1.51 4.24
CA GLU A 64 3.44 -1.10 2.98
C GLU A 64 2.44 0.01 3.27
N SER A 65 2.73 1.23 2.81
CA SER A 65 1.79 2.35 2.90
C SER A 65 0.94 2.44 1.63
N LYS A 66 -0.38 2.52 1.79
CA LYS A 66 -1.36 2.76 0.72
C LYS A 66 -1.51 4.26 0.41
N GLY A 67 -0.40 4.99 0.27
CA GLY A 67 -0.39 6.39 -0.15
C GLY A 67 -1.33 7.31 0.66
N LYS A 68 -1.73 8.43 0.08
CA LYS A 68 -2.79 9.30 0.61
C LYS A 68 -4.12 8.91 -0.01
N HIS A 69 -5.16 8.72 0.80
CA HIS A 69 -6.46 8.26 0.32
C HIS A 69 -7.57 9.31 0.55
N VAL A 70 -8.44 9.51 -0.45
CA VAL A 70 -9.65 10.34 -0.38
C VAL A 70 -10.84 9.50 -0.83
N PHE A 71 -11.96 9.56 -0.10
CA PHE A 71 -13.20 8.90 -0.49
C PHE A 71 -14.38 9.88 -0.56
N LEU A 72 -15.33 9.55 -1.45
CA LEU A 72 -16.59 10.26 -1.63
C LEU A 72 -17.74 9.25 -1.56
N TRP A 73 -18.81 9.62 -0.87
CA TRP A 73 -20.09 8.91 -0.94
C TRP A 73 -21.01 9.58 -1.96
N THR A 74 -21.72 8.79 -2.74
CA THR A 74 -22.76 9.24 -3.65
C THR A 74 -23.88 8.21 -3.72
N VAL A 75 -24.86 8.44 -4.59
CA VAL A 75 -25.93 7.48 -4.86
C VAL A 75 -25.96 7.12 -6.35
N ASP A 76 -26.39 5.92 -6.67
CA ASP A 76 -26.42 5.36 -8.02
C ASP A 76 -27.15 6.25 -9.04
N LYS A 77 -28.18 6.98 -8.59
CA LYS A 77 -28.97 7.92 -9.41
C LYS A 77 -28.19 9.17 -9.85
N LEU A 78 -27.09 9.53 -9.17
CA LEU A 78 -26.29 10.73 -9.50
C LEU A 78 -25.25 10.43 -10.59
N GLN A 79 -25.73 10.13 -11.80
CA GLN A 79 -24.90 9.73 -12.94
C GLN A 79 -23.79 10.73 -13.28
N THR A 80 -24.06 12.04 -13.15
CA THR A 80 -23.05 13.09 -13.36
C THR A 80 -21.90 12.99 -12.37
N ALA A 81 -22.19 12.74 -11.08
CA ALA A 81 -21.16 12.59 -10.05
C ALA A 81 -20.31 11.35 -10.33
N ARG A 82 -20.94 10.21 -10.65
CA ARG A 82 -20.26 8.96 -11.03
C ARG A 82 -19.31 9.17 -12.22
N HIS A 83 -19.77 9.89 -13.24
CA HIS A 83 -18.96 10.20 -14.40
C HIS A 83 -17.73 11.04 -14.04
N LEU A 84 -17.91 12.10 -13.25
CA LEU A 84 -16.79 12.95 -12.80
C LEU A 84 -15.80 12.17 -11.95
N TYR A 85 -16.27 11.37 -10.98
CA TYR A 85 -15.41 10.60 -10.09
C TYR A 85 -14.54 9.63 -10.89
N SER A 86 -15.15 8.85 -11.79
CA SER A 86 -14.43 7.94 -12.69
C SER A 86 -13.40 8.69 -13.55
N LYS A 87 -13.79 9.85 -14.11
CA LYS A 87 -12.92 10.69 -14.94
C LYS A 87 -11.69 11.21 -14.18
N TYR A 88 -11.83 11.54 -12.90
CA TYR A 88 -10.75 12.03 -12.05
C TYR A 88 -10.01 10.93 -11.28
N GLY A 89 -10.21 9.66 -11.66
CA GLY A 89 -9.41 8.54 -11.17
C GLY A 89 -9.96 7.84 -9.92
N PHE A 90 -11.09 8.29 -9.37
CA PHE A 90 -11.77 7.56 -8.30
C PHE A 90 -12.32 6.23 -8.81
N LYS A 91 -12.32 5.22 -7.95
CA LYS A 91 -12.85 3.88 -8.25
C LYS A 91 -13.93 3.51 -7.26
N LEU A 92 -15.05 2.98 -7.75
CA LEU A 92 -16.09 2.41 -6.89
C LEU A 92 -15.50 1.27 -6.05
N ARG A 93 -15.61 1.36 -4.72
CA ARG A 93 -15.08 0.36 -3.77
C ARG A 93 -16.14 -0.33 -2.95
N GLU A 94 -17.25 0.33 -2.69
CA GLU A 94 -18.31 -0.21 -1.85
C GLU A 94 -19.68 0.25 -2.37
N THR A 95 -20.65 -0.63 -2.32
CA THR A 95 -22.05 -0.31 -2.59
C THR A 95 -22.91 -0.82 -1.45
N LYS A 96 -23.83 0.00 -0.96
CA LYS A 96 -24.74 -0.35 0.13
C LYS A 96 -26.17 0.00 -0.26
N VAL A 97 -27.08 -0.96 -0.13
CA VAL A 97 -28.51 -0.68 -0.32
C VAL A 97 -28.99 0.12 0.89
N ASN A 98 -29.60 1.26 0.63
CA ASN A 98 -30.22 2.09 1.64
C ASN A 98 -31.72 2.25 1.36
N ASN A 99 -32.54 1.75 2.29
CA ASN A 99 -34.01 1.80 2.23
C ASN A 99 -34.60 2.83 3.21
N SER A 100 -33.76 3.63 3.88
CA SER A 100 -34.20 4.57 4.92
C SER A 100 -35.08 5.71 4.40
N TRP A 101 -35.15 5.92 3.09
CA TRP A 101 -35.88 7.03 2.47
C TRP A 101 -37.07 6.59 1.60
N GLY A 102 -37.56 5.35 1.77
CA GLY A 102 -38.76 4.85 1.07
C GLY A 102 -38.56 4.49 -0.41
N GLU A 103 -37.36 4.68 -0.94
CA GLU A 103 -36.94 4.19 -2.25
C GLU A 103 -35.71 3.28 -2.12
N ASN A 104 -35.59 2.27 -2.98
CA ASN A 104 -34.36 1.48 -3.09
C ASN A 104 -33.29 2.36 -3.76
N ILE A 105 -32.40 2.95 -2.97
CA ILE A 105 -31.26 3.72 -3.45
C ILE A 105 -29.99 2.95 -3.10
N ILE A 106 -29.03 2.92 -4.02
CA ILE A 106 -27.72 2.32 -3.77
C ILE A 106 -26.76 3.45 -3.43
N GLU A 107 -26.29 3.48 -2.18
CA GLU A 107 -25.17 4.31 -1.79
C GLU A 107 -23.87 3.71 -2.32
N GLU A 108 -23.01 4.55 -2.87
CA GLU A 108 -21.77 4.16 -3.52
C GLU A 108 -20.59 4.91 -2.90
N ARG A 109 -19.55 4.18 -2.45
CA ARG A 109 -18.27 4.74 -2.02
C ARG A 109 -17.26 4.67 -3.14
N TRP A 110 -16.69 5.82 -3.46
CA TRP A 110 -15.67 5.98 -4.49
C TRP A 110 -14.36 6.44 -3.84
N ASP A 111 -13.27 5.70 -4.08
CA ASP A 111 -11.97 5.88 -3.42
C ASP A 111 -10.91 6.33 -4.45
N LEU A 112 -10.06 7.29 -4.10
CA LEU A 112 -8.88 7.73 -4.85
C LEU A 112 -7.63 7.58 -3.97
N TYR A 113 -6.65 6.85 -4.47
CA TYR A 113 -5.33 6.70 -3.84
C TYR A 113 -4.32 7.59 -4.60
N ILE A 114 -3.56 8.39 -3.86
CA ILE A 114 -2.60 9.42 -4.32
C ILE A 114 -1.20 9.05 -3.84
#